data_AF-A0AA39M2A1-F1
#
_entry.id   AF-A0AA39M2A1-F1
#
_cell.length_a   1.000
_cell.length_b   1.000
_cell.length_c   1.000
_cell.angle_alpha   90.00
_cell.angle_beta   90.00
_cell.angle_gamma   90.00
#
_symmetry.space_group_name_H-M   'P 1'
#
loop_
_entity.id
_entity.type
_entity.pdbx_description
1 polymer ?
#
loop_
_entity_poly.entity_id
_entity_poly.type
_entity_poly.pdbx_seq_one_letter_code
_entity_poly.pdbx_strand_id
1 'polypeptide(L)'
;MLRRPSARRRLANPLKAVELRGDDPFEEQPVGSPLLLVMPPKQIPEDTWAFQPIGAPFPDNPVRVKGQQNMYIALWYKHGKPIHGRAWNNNGVVECSFPYNKKELSGKVDLGGQIQILTYTGDFNSQGFWYEWLPYKSRDQPHLELVRCGQSAPVIMKTSDGRDLLGYLDMNSEVAQVSFNGKAESVQGGAVQDLLAIFRNLRPPPTGIKIYENIWVDIKYRDQFPNLPIQADNRTLKQEDGTMMAQYIYENIWVDIKYRDQFPNLPIQADNRTLKQEDGTMMAQYVALWYKHGNPVFGRAYPDHAGKVLANFGWDGQENAGPEIGSFQMLTLPPPGQEGMEYKWLPYNQANGAFKPVHVGDNAPCILKDAQGVERLGNLNFKMEKASAGFGGKEQTITGPAVGNLLVLCRN
;
A
#
# COMPACT_ATOMS: atom_id res chain seq x y z
N MET A 1 -66.10 54.26 39.15
CA MET A 1 -66.70 54.92 37.96
C MET A 1 -66.81 53.87 36.86
N LEU A 2 -67.95 53.21 36.67
CA LEU A 2 -69.04 53.57 35.74
C LEU A 2 -68.62 53.61 34.25
N ARG A 3 -68.86 52.51 33.51
CA ARG A 3 -69.78 52.40 32.35
C ARG A 3 -69.51 51.13 31.50
N ARG A 4 -70.52 50.26 31.37
CA ARG A 4 -70.76 49.35 30.19
C ARG A 4 -71.33 50.21 29.02
N PRO A 5 -71.87 49.70 27.87
CA PRO A 5 -72.06 48.34 27.32
C PRO A 5 -71.82 48.19 25.78
N SER A 6 -71.93 47.00 25.19
CA SER A 6 -73.05 46.57 24.30
C SER A 6 -72.45 46.03 22.96
N ALA A 7 -72.99 45.07 22.21
CA ALA A 7 -74.17 44.21 22.31
C ALA A 7 -74.23 43.24 21.09
N ARG A 8 -74.92 42.09 21.30
CA ARG A 8 -75.77 41.32 20.33
C ARG A 8 -75.06 40.50 19.22
N ARG A 9 -75.54 39.31 18.80
CA ARG A 9 -76.87 38.64 18.88
C ARG A 9 -76.71 37.13 18.54
N ARG A 10 -77.32 36.24 19.35
CA ARG A 10 -78.43 35.29 19.03
C ARG A 10 -78.12 34.13 18.06
N LEU A 11 -78.05 32.89 18.55
CA LEU A 11 -79.14 31.88 18.76
C LEU A 11 -79.41 31.04 17.50
N ALA A 12 -79.13 29.72 17.57
CA ALA A 12 -80.15 28.66 17.51
C ALA A 12 -79.48 27.28 17.46
N ASN A 13 -79.83 26.43 18.42
CA ASN A 13 -79.83 24.97 18.28
C ASN A 13 -81.29 24.58 17.97
N PRO A 14 -81.57 23.49 17.22
CA PRO A 14 -81.77 22.24 17.96
C PRO A 14 -81.40 20.93 17.22
N LEU A 15 -81.15 19.93 18.06
CA LEU A 15 -81.04 18.50 17.79
C LEU A 15 -82.30 17.87 17.18
N LYS A 16 -82.10 16.89 16.28
CA LYS A 16 -82.86 15.63 16.09
C LYS A 16 -82.02 14.71 15.18
N ALA A 17 -81.98 13.38 15.25
CA ALA A 17 -82.18 12.35 16.27
C ALA A 17 -81.77 10.99 15.63
N VAL A 18 -81.28 10.03 16.44
CA VAL A 18 -81.34 8.54 16.31
C VAL A 18 -80.65 7.82 15.12
N GLU A 19 -79.64 6.99 15.38
CA GLU A 19 -79.72 5.50 15.41
C GLU A 19 -78.36 4.85 15.74
N LEU A 20 -78.36 4.01 16.77
CA LEU A 20 -77.28 3.06 17.10
C LEU A 20 -77.71 1.68 16.62
N ARG A 21 -76.87 0.99 15.84
CA ARG A 21 -76.73 -0.47 15.85
C ARG A 21 -75.55 -0.93 14.98
N GLY A 22 -74.73 -1.78 15.58
CA GLY A 22 -74.11 -2.93 14.95
C GLY A 22 -72.90 -2.69 14.05
N ASP A 23 -71.73 -3.08 14.56
CA ASP A 23 -70.82 -4.06 13.93
C ASP A 23 -69.35 -3.60 13.93
N ASP A 24 -68.61 -4.09 14.93
CA ASP A 24 -67.18 -4.42 14.76
C ASP A 24 -67.14 -5.71 13.92
N PRO A 25 -66.24 -5.85 12.93
CA PRO A 25 -64.85 -6.12 13.28
C PRO A 25 -63.79 -5.56 12.30
N PHE A 26 -62.62 -5.22 12.86
CA PHE A 26 -61.32 -5.23 12.18
C PHE A 26 -61.21 -4.41 10.87
N GLU A 27 -60.93 -3.11 11.02
CA GLU A 27 -60.30 -2.33 9.96
C GLU A 27 -58.80 -2.16 10.31
N GLU A 28 -57.97 -2.98 9.67
CA GLU A 28 -56.52 -2.86 9.71
C GLU A 28 -56.11 -1.49 9.17
N GLN A 29 -55.52 -0.65 10.02
CA GLN A 29 -54.86 0.56 9.57
C GLN A 29 -53.66 0.19 8.69
N PRO A 30 -53.48 0.81 7.51
CA PRO A 30 -52.30 0.57 6.71
C PRO A 30 -51.08 1.07 7.48
N VAL A 31 -50.23 0.12 7.89
CA VAL A 31 -48.91 0.37 8.46
C VAL A 31 -48.14 1.22 7.44
N GLY A 32 -47.94 2.49 7.79
CA GLY A 32 -47.13 3.41 7.02
C GLY A 32 -45.78 2.75 6.73
N SER A 33 -45.46 2.63 5.44
CA SER A 33 -44.15 2.18 4.99
C SER A 33 -43.08 2.99 5.71
N PRO A 34 -42.02 2.35 6.27
CA PRO A 34 -40.92 3.11 6.81
C PRO A 34 -40.35 3.93 5.65
N LEU A 35 -40.43 5.25 5.77
CA LEU A 35 -39.63 6.16 4.96
C LEU A 35 -38.19 5.67 5.11
N LEU A 36 -37.71 4.96 4.08
CA LEU A 36 -36.29 4.69 3.91
C LEU A 36 -35.63 6.07 3.94
N LEU A 37 -34.96 6.37 5.04
CA LEU A 37 -34.05 7.49 5.11
C LEU A 37 -33.02 7.18 4.02
N VAL A 38 -33.15 7.82 2.86
CA VAL A 38 -32.14 7.76 1.81
C VAL A 38 -30.93 8.43 2.42
N MET A 39 -30.02 7.61 2.97
CA MET A 39 -28.72 8.09 3.39
C MET A 39 -28.11 8.77 2.16
N PRO A 40 -27.60 10.01 2.28
CA PRO A 40 -26.87 10.61 1.18
C PRO A 40 -25.76 9.65 0.75
N PRO A 41 -25.47 9.50 -0.56
CA PRO A 41 -24.41 8.62 -1.01
C PRO A 41 -23.13 8.97 -0.25
N LYS A 42 -22.46 7.94 0.30
CA LYS A 42 -21.20 8.09 1.03
C LYS A 42 -20.25 8.91 0.13
N GLN A 43 -19.93 10.13 0.56
CA GLN A 43 -19.04 11.00 -0.20
C GLN A 43 -17.69 10.29 -0.34
N ILE A 44 -17.25 10.11 -1.58
CA ILE A 44 -15.94 9.51 -1.88
C ILE A 44 -14.87 10.49 -1.37
N PRO A 45 -13.94 10.05 -0.48
CA PRO A 45 -12.89 10.92 0.03
C PRO A 45 -11.95 11.43 -1.07
N GLU A 46 -11.30 12.56 -0.81
CA GLU A 46 -10.26 13.12 -1.68
C GLU A 46 -8.91 12.39 -1.49
N ASP A 47 -8.00 12.58 -2.44
CA ASP A 47 -6.62 12.11 -2.35
C ASP A 47 -5.93 12.67 -1.09
N THR A 48 -5.26 11.82 -0.32
CA THR A 48 -4.54 12.24 0.89
C THR A 48 -3.06 12.46 0.60
N TRP A 49 -2.61 13.70 0.80
CA TRP A 49 -1.22 14.13 0.62
C TRP A 49 -0.57 14.46 1.96
N ALA A 50 0.19 13.51 2.50
CA ALA A 50 0.85 13.65 3.81
C ALA A 50 2.09 14.54 3.71
N PHE A 51 2.16 15.60 4.52
CA PHE A 51 3.37 16.41 4.66
C PHE A 51 4.50 15.58 5.26
N GLN A 52 5.66 15.65 4.63
CA GLN A 52 6.78 14.79 4.96
C GLN A 52 8.10 15.57 4.88
N PRO A 53 8.84 15.70 6.00
CA PRO A 53 10.18 16.26 5.99
C PRO A 53 11.15 15.42 5.16
N ILE A 54 11.97 16.08 4.35
CA ILE A 54 13.08 15.44 3.64
C ILE A 54 14.14 15.02 4.67
N GLY A 55 14.58 13.77 4.60
CA GLY A 55 15.48 13.15 5.56
C GLY A 55 14.79 12.59 6.81
N ALA A 56 13.47 12.43 6.81
CA ALA A 56 12.72 11.67 7.82
C ALA A 56 12.08 10.41 7.20
N PRO A 57 11.73 9.38 8.01
CA PRO A 57 11.03 8.18 7.53
C PRO A 57 9.71 8.52 6.83
N PHE A 58 9.30 7.71 5.85
CA PHE A 58 8.05 7.87 5.10
C PHE A 58 6.81 7.88 6.00
N PRO A 59 5.74 8.58 5.58
CA PRO A 59 4.44 8.47 6.25
C PRO A 59 3.85 7.07 6.06
N ASP A 60 2.75 6.77 6.75
CA ASP A 60 2.05 5.49 6.63
C ASP A 60 1.46 5.31 5.22
N ASN A 61 1.49 4.07 4.73
CA ASN A 61 0.88 3.63 3.47
C ASN A 61 1.21 4.53 2.25
N PRO A 62 2.50 4.81 1.98
CA PRO A 62 2.89 5.63 0.84
C PRO A 62 2.58 4.89 -0.48
N VAL A 63 2.01 5.58 -1.46
CA VAL A 63 1.64 4.97 -2.75
C VAL A 63 2.88 4.79 -3.62
N ARG A 64 3.17 3.53 -3.98
CA ARG A 64 4.27 3.16 -4.88
C ARG A 64 3.93 3.40 -6.35
N VAL A 65 4.97 3.70 -7.12
CA VAL A 65 4.91 3.72 -8.59
C VAL A 65 4.86 2.29 -9.11
N LYS A 66 3.96 2.02 -10.06
CA LYS A 66 3.78 0.67 -10.63
C LYS A 66 5.10 0.10 -11.17
N GLY A 67 5.40 -1.13 -10.77
CA GLY A 67 6.61 -1.85 -11.21
C GLY A 67 7.92 -1.33 -10.62
N GLN A 68 7.89 -0.37 -9.68
CA GLN A 68 9.08 0.18 -9.05
C GLN A 68 9.20 -0.28 -7.59
N GLN A 69 10.37 -0.80 -7.21
CA GLN A 69 10.60 -1.31 -5.86
C GLN A 69 10.71 -0.20 -4.80
N ASN A 70 11.28 0.94 -5.17
CA ASN A 70 11.65 2.01 -4.24
C ASN A 70 11.36 3.40 -4.83
N MET A 71 10.17 3.58 -5.38
CA MET A 71 9.74 4.86 -5.93
C MET A 71 8.29 5.14 -5.53
N TYR A 72 8.06 6.33 -5.00
CA TYR A 72 6.78 6.76 -4.44
C TYR A 72 6.36 8.10 -5.06
N ILE A 73 5.05 8.34 -5.05
CA ILE A 73 4.47 9.56 -5.64
C ILE A 73 4.63 10.73 -4.68
N ALA A 74 5.28 11.79 -5.15
CA ALA A 74 5.57 12.97 -4.36
C ALA A 74 5.01 14.24 -5.01
N LEU A 75 4.72 15.23 -4.19
CA LEU A 75 4.18 16.53 -4.59
C LEU A 75 4.98 17.64 -3.88
N TRP A 76 5.32 18.67 -4.65
CA TRP A 76 6.00 19.86 -4.17
C TRP A 76 5.30 21.11 -4.73
N TYR A 77 5.37 22.21 -3.97
CA TYR A 77 4.81 23.49 -4.38
C TYR A 77 5.91 24.54 -4.54
N LYS A 78 5.92 25.21 -5.69
CA LYS A 78 6.80 26.35 -5.93
C LYS A 78 5.95 27.55 -6.36
N HIS A 79 5.97 28.61 -5.54
CA HIS A 79 5.16 29.82 -5.77
C HIS A 79 3.67 29.51 -5.98
N GLY A 80 3.11 28.60 -5.17
CA GLY A 80 1.71 28.17 -5.25
C GLY A 80 1.39 27.22 -6.42
N LYS A 81 2.37 26.85 -7.25
CA LYS A 81 2.18 25.88 -8.34
C LYS A 81 2.56 24.47 -7.89
N PRO A 82 1.64 23.49 -8.01
CA PRO A 82 1.94 22.08 -7.72
C PRO A 82 2.81 21.47 -8.82
N ILE A 83 3.78 20.68 -8.41
CA ILE A 83 4.70 19.93 -9.26
C ILE A 83 4.84 18.53 -8.67
N HIS A 84 4.36 17.52 -9.40
CA HIS A 84 4.63 16.13 -9.01
C HIS A 84 6.06 15.74 -9.36
N GLY A 85 6.58 14.79 -8.60
CA GLY A 85 7.88 14.19 -8.77
C GLY A 85 7.92 12.86 -8.03
N ARG A 86 9.12 12.40 -7.69
CA ARG A 86 9.32 11.12 -7.03
C ARG A 86 10.01 11.26 -5.70
N ALA A 87 9.69 10.34 -4.79
CA ALA A 87 10.46 10.08 -3.58
C ALA A 87 10.98 8.64 -3.58
N TRP A 88 12.06 8.39 -2.85
CA TRP A 88 12.61 7.05 -2.61
C TRP A 88 13.22 6.95 -1.22
N ASN A 89 13.35 5.72 -0.74
CA ASN A 89 14.03 5.40 0.50
C ASN A 89 15.54 5.34 0.28
N ASN A 90 16.28 6.11 1.06
CA ASN A 90 17.71 5.93 1.23
C ASN A 90 18.03 6.11 2.71
N ASN A 91 18.75 5.15 3.30
CA ASN A 91 19.06 5.13 4.73
C ASN A 91 17.82 5.25 5.62
N GLY A 92 16.69 4.68 5.19
CA GLY A 92 15.47 4.69 5.98
C GLY A 92 14.66 5.98 5.92
N VAL A 93 15.10 6.95 5.13
CA VAL A 93 14.51 8.28 5.09
C VAL A 93 14.15 8.68 3.66
N VAL A 94 13.28 9.69 3.56
CA VAL A 94 12.81 10.25 2.31
C VAL A 94 13.91 11.08 1.65
N GLU A 95 14.32 10.64 0.47
CA GLU A 95 14.93 11.47 -0.55
C GLU A 95 13.92 11.69 -1.70
N CYS A 96 14.14 12.71 -2.52
CA CYS A 96 13.19 13.08 -3.56
C CYS A 96 13.84 13.83 -4.73
N SER A 97 13.09 13.94 -5.83
CA SER A 97 13.53 14.63 -7.02
C SER A 97 12.34 15.20 -7.81
N PHE A 98 12.47 16.47 -8.19
CA PHE A 98 11.47 17.21 -8.95
C PHE A 98 12.10 17.95 -10.14
N PRO A 99 11.46 17.93 -11.33
CA PRO A 99 11.86 18.79 -12.43
C PRO A 99 11.39 20.23 -12.18
N TYR A 100 12.30 21.20 -12.27
CA TYR A 100 11.96 22.62 -12.20
C TYR A 100 12.94 23.46 -13.01
N ASN A 101 12.41 24.31 -13.90
CA ASN A 101 13.20 25.24 -14.72
C ASN A 101 14.41 24.57 -15.41
N LYS A 102 14.16 23.43 -16.09
CA LYS A 102 15.15 22.61 -16.80
C LYS A 102 16.20 21.91 -15.92
N LYS A 103 16.07 22.00 -14.60
CA LYS A 103 16.97 21.38 -13.62
C LYS A 103 16.23 20.29 -12.83
N GLU A 104 17.00 19.37 -12.29
CA GLU A 104 16.56 18.49 -11.21
C GLU A 104 16.80 19.19 -9.86
N LEU A 105 15.77 19.22 -9.02
CA LEU A 105 15.86 19.66 -7.64
C LEU A 105 15.62 18.47 -6.72
N SER A 106 16.61 18.16 -5.88
CA SER A 106 16.56 17.08 -4.87
C SER A 106 17.00 17.55 -3.49
N GLY A 107 17.65 18.71 -3.39
CA GLY A 107 18.20 19.25 -2.16
C GLY A 107 17.11 19.73 -1.21
N LYS A 108 17.24 19.37 0.08
CA LYS A 108 16.36 19.84 1.16
C LYS A 108 16.21 21.36 1.19
N VAL A 109 17.30 22.10 0.93
CA VAL A 109 17.30 23.57 0.92
C VAL A 109 16.49 24.11 -0.27
N ASP A 110 16.72 23.59 -1.47
CA ASP A 110 16.06 24.05 -2.70
C ASP A 110 14.54 23.81 -2.68
N LEU A 111 14.13 22.72 -2.01
CA LEU A 111 12.74 22.29 -1.91
C LEU A 111 12.00 22.86 -0.69
N GLY A 112 12.69 23.58 0.20
CA GLY A 112 12.06 24.20 1.38
C GLY A 112 11.81 23.26 2.56
N GLY A 113 12.58 22.16 2.64
CA GLY A 113 12.64 21.28 3.83
C GLY A 113 11.63 20.13 3.86
N GLN A 114 10.50 20.27 3.19
CA GLN A 114 9.40 19.30 3.21
C GLN A 114 8.70 19.20 1.85
N ILE A 115 8.13 18.02 1.60
CA ILE A 115 7.31 17.69 0.43
C ILE A 115 6.02 17.03 0.91
N GLN A 116 5.15 16.63 -0.01
CA GLN A 116 4.03 15.76 0.31
C GLN A 116 4.19 14.42 -0.40
N ILE A 117 3.75 13.35 0.25
CA ILE A 117 3.72 11.99 -0.30
C ILE A 117 2.26 11.55 -0.42
N LEU A 118 1.88 10.96 -1.55
CA LEU A 118 0.54 10.37 -1.69
C LEU A 118 0.43 9.16 -0.78
N THR A 119 -0.63 9.10 0.03
CA THR A 119 -0.89 7.98 0.94
C THR A 119 -2.25 7.36 0.67
N TYR A 120 -2.38 6.06 0.88
CA TYR A 120 -3.64 5.35 0.69
C TYR A 120 -3.89 4.38 1.86
N THR A 121 -4.80 4.76 2.75
CA THR A 121 -5.16 3.95 3.91
C THR A 121 -6.54 3.35 3.72
N GLY A 122 -6.65 2.03 3.85
CA GLY A 122 -7.89 1.29 3.64
C GLY A 122 -7.94 0.62 2.26
N ASP A 123 -9.16 0.33 1.82
CA ASP A 123 -9.46 -0.39 0.57
C ASP A 123 -10.64 0.26 -0.19
N PHE A 124 -10.99 -0.30 -1.35
CA PHE A 124 -12.14 0.16 -2.13
C PHE A 124 -13.45 0.22 -1.34
N ASN A 125 -13.68 -0.69 -0.38
CA ASN A 125 -14.91 -0.71 0.41
C ASN A 125 -14.96 0.48 1.38
N SER A 126 -13.82 0.85 1.95
CA SER A 126 -13.69 1.97 2.86
C SER A 126 -13.61 3.33 2.15
N GLN A 127 -12.95 3.40 0.99
CA GLN A 127 -12.66 4.65 0.26
C GLN A 127 -13.60 4.91 -0.92
N GLY A 128 -14.22 3.89 -1.51
CA GLY A 128 -15.04 4.03 -2.73
C GLY A 128 -14.23 4.18 -4.02
N PHE A 129 -12.90 4.11 -3.93
CA PHE A 129 -11.99 4.09 -5.08
C PHE A 129 -10.74 3.27 -4.75
N TRP A 130 -9.94 2.94 -5.75
CA TRP A 130 -8.57 2.43 -5.61
C TRP A 130 -7.67 3.05 -6.67
N TYR A 131 -6.36 3.06 -6.45
CA TYR A 131 -5.44 3.64 -7.42
C TYR A 131 -5.03 2.67 -8.52
N GLU A 132 -5.20 3.08 -9.77
CA GLU A 132 -4.84 2.32 -10.96
C GLU A 132 -3.97 3.14 -11.91
N TRP A 133 -2.93 2.50 -12.48
CA TRP A 133 -2.06 3.13 -13.48
C TRP A 133 -2.51 2.75 -14.89
N LEU A 134 -2.91 3.75 -15.68
CA LEU A 134 -3.41 3.59 -17.04
C LEU A 134 -2.83 4.66 -17.96
N PRO A 135 -2.80 4.45 -19.29
CA PRO A 135 -2.41 5.50 -20.24
C PRO A 135 -3.24 6.79 -20.03
N TYR A 136 -2.62 7.96 -20.16
CA TYR A 136 -3.27 9.26 -19.93
C TYR A 136 -4.53 9.47 -20.80
N LYS A 137 -4.57 8.90 -22.00
CA LYS A 137 -5.76 8.87 -22.87
C LYS A 137 -6.99 8.20 -22.27
N SER A 138 -6.84 7.41 -21.21
CA SER A 138 -7.96 6.78 -20.49
C SER A 138 -8.77 7.75 -19.63
N ARG A 139 -8.34 9.02 -19.48
CA ARG A 139 -8.99 10.03 -18.62
C ARG A 139 -10.44 10.33 -18.97
N ASP A 140 -10.87 10.04 -20.20
CA ASP A 140 -12.24 10.33 -20.65
C ASP A 140 -13.24 9.23 -20.23
N GLN A 141 -12.77 8.16 -19.58
CA GLN A 141 -13.64 7.10 -19.08
C GLN A 141 -14.42 7.56 -17.83
N PRO A 142 -15.74 7.34 -17.75
CA PRO A 142 -16.60 7.94 -16.72
C PRO A 142 -16.40 7.41 -15.29
N HIS A 143 -15.64 6.32 -15.13
CA HIS A 143 -15.38 5.68 -13.85
C HIS A 143 -13.94 5.88 -13.36
N LEU A 144 -13.17 6.71 -14.08
CA LEU A 144 -11.80 7.04 -13.75
C LEU A 144 -11.71 8.53 -13.43
N GLU A 145 -11.13 8.85 -12.29
CA GLU A 145 -10.82 10.23 -11.94
C GLU A 145 -9.31 10.40 -11.86
N LEU A 146 -8.74 11.23 -12.74
CA LEU A 146 -7.30 11.48 -12.77
C LEU A 146 -6.82 12.06 -11.44
N VAL A 147 -5.79 11.46 -10.84
CA VAL A 147 -5.11 12.03 -9.68
C VAL A 147 -4.36 13.27 -10.13
N ARG A 148 -4.68 14.42 -9.55
CA ARG A 148 -4.09 15.71 -9.90
C ARG A 148 -4.11 16.68 -8.74
N CYS A 149 -3.18 17.63 -8.77
CA CYS A 149 -3.20 18.83 -7.94
C CYS A 149 -3.06 20.02 -8.86
N GLY A 150 -4.04 20.94 -8.85
CA GLY A 150 -4.09 22.02 -9.83
C GLY A 150 -4.00 21.44 -11.25
N GLN A 151 -3.03 21.91 -12.05
CA GLN A 151 -2.80 21.44 -13.43
C GLN A 151 -1.68 20.42 -13.56
N SER A 152 -1.19 19.88 -12.44
CA SER A 152 -0.15 18.86 -12.40
C SER A 152 -0.77 17.48 -12.18
N ALA A 153 -0.41 16.49 -13.00
CA ALA A 153 -0.78 15.09 -12.82
C ALA A 153 0.48 14.20 -12.81
N PRO A 154 0.59 13.19 -11.93
CA PRO A 154 1.75 12.30 -11.91
C PRO A 154 1.76 11.40 -13.15
N VAL A 155 2.91 11.28 -13.81
CA VAL A 155 3.07 10.40 -14.98
C VAL A 155 4.40 9.65 -14.94
N ILE A 156 4.40 8.39 -15.37
CA ILE A 156 5.62 7.61 -15.59
C ILE A 156 6.15 7.96 -16.98
N MET A 157 7.40 8.40 -17.04
CA MET A 157 8.08 8.74 -18.27
C MET A 157 9.38 7.95 -18.41
N LYS A 158 9.62 7.43 -19.61
CA LYS A 158 10.89 6.80 -19.95
C LYS A 158 11.93 7.89 -20.21
N THR A 159 13.03 7.83 -19.47
CA THR A 159 14.18 8.73 -19.65
C THR A 159 15.05 8.33 -20.83
N SER A 160 15.96 9.22 -21.23
CA SER A 160 16.90 8.98 -22.33
C SER A 160 17.78 7.74 -22.19
N ASP A 161 17.99 7.23 -20.98
CA ASP A 161 18.74 5.98 -20.73
C ASP A 161 17.86 4.72 -20.63
N GLY A 162 16.55 4.88 -20.88
CA GLY A 162 15.58 3.79 -20.90
C GLY A 162 14.89 3.50 -19.57
N ARG A 163 15.27 4.16 -18.46
CA ARG A 163 14.62 3.99 -17.16
C ARG A 163 13.26 4.65 -17.11
N ASP A 164 12.31 3.97 -16.48
CA ASP A 164 11.01 4.53 -16.14
C ASP A 164 11.12 5.30 -14.83
N LEU A 165 10.88 6.62 -14.88
CA LEU A 165 10.89 7.51 -13.72
C LEU A 165 9.56 8.25 -13.62
N LEU A 166 9.13 8.50 -12.39
CA LEU A 166 7.96 9.32 -12.13
C LEU A 166 8.30 10.81 -12.20
N GLY A 167 7.53 11.52 -13.01
CA GLY A 167 7.52 12.97 -13.14
C GLY A 167 6.09 13.51 -13.13
N TYR A 168 5.84 14.58 -13.87
CA TYR A 168 4.51 15.18 -13.95
C TYR A 168 4.15 15.65 -15.36
N LEU A 169 2.85 15.65 -15.66
CA LEU A 169 2.25 16.31 -16.79
C LEU A 169 1.65 17.66 -16.35
N ASP A 170 2.08 18.73 -17.00
CA ASP A 170 1.35 20.01 -16.97
C ASP A 170 0.21 19.97 -17.98
N MET A 171 -1.02 19.87 -17.48
CA MET A 171 -2.22 19.78 -18.32
C MET A 171 -2.56 21.08 -19.05
N ASN A 172 -2.00 22.23 -18.65
CA ASN A 172 -2.21 23.47 -19.39
C ASN A 172 -1.37 23.54 -20.66
N SER A 173 -0.11 23.08 -20.58
CA SER A 173 0.83 23.13 -21.70
C SER A 173 0.92 21.80 -22.46
N GLU A 174 0.35 20.73 -21.90
CA GLU A 174 0.48 19.35 -22.38
C GLU A 174 1.94 18.91 -22.52
N VAL A 175 2.77 19.33 -21.56
CA VAL A 175 4.18 18.94 -21.46
C VAL A 175 4.39 18.08 -20.22
N ALA A 176 4.86 16.86 -20.43
CA ALA A 176 5.35 16.00 -19.37
C ALA A 176 6.83 16.26 -19.11
N GLN A 177 7.23 16.29 -17.84
CA GLN A 177 8.61 16.46 -17.41
C GLN A 177 9.01 15.44 -16.35
N VAL A 178 10.24 14.97 -16.40
CA VAL A 178 10.87 14.18 -15.34
C VAL A 178 12.27 14.70 -15.06
N SER A 179 12.66 14.67 -13.79
CA SER A 179 14.01 15.01 -13.36
C SER A 179 14.92 13.80 -13.50
N PHE A 180 16.06 13.97 -14.16
CA PHE A 180 17.02 12.91 -14.39
C PHE A 180 18.43 13.47 -14.60
N ASN A 181 19.43 12.93 -13.88
CA ASN A 181 20.85 13.29 -14.00
C ASN A 181 21.13 14.81 -13.97
N GLY A 182 20.54 15.53 -13.00
CA GLY A 182 20.72 16.97 -12.82
C GLY A 182 19.86 17.84 -13.75
N LYS A 183 19.10 17.23 -14.66
CA LYS A 183 18.32 17.92 -15.70
C LYS A 183 16.84 17.58 -15.61
N ALA A 184 16.01 18.37 -16.29
CA ALA A 184 14.65 17.95 -16.62
C ALA A 184 14.60 17.50 -18.08
N GLU A 185 14.11 16.29 -18.31
CA GLU A 185 13.72 15.81 -19.64
C GLU A 185 12.24 16.07 -19.86
N SER A 186 11.82 16.19 -21.12
CA SER A 186 10.44 16.55 -21.46
C SER A 186 9.91 15.77 -22.66
N VAL A 187 8.62 15.43 -22.60
CA VAL A 187 7.83 14.87 -23.70
C VAL A 187 6.60 15.75 -23.89
N GLN A 188 6.19 15.98 -25.14
CA GLN A 188 5.07 16.83 -25.49
C GLN A 188 4.29 16.27 -26.69
N GLY A 189 3.08 16.80 -26.93
CA GLY A 189 2.22 16.40 -28.03
C GLY A 189 1.63 15.00 -27.86
N GLY A 190 1.33 14.31 -28.97
CA GLY A 190 0.61 13.03 -28.96
C GLY A 190 1.25 11.93 -28.08
N ALA A 191 2.57 11.96 -27.90
CA ALA A 191 3.29 10.99 -27.06
C ALA A 191 2.89 11.03 -25.57
N VAL A 192 2.37 12.17 -25.08
CA VAL A 192 1.88 12.31 -23.70
C VAL A 192 0.68 11.39 -23.44
N GLN A 193 -0.12 11.11 -24.46
CA GLN A 193 -1.36 10.32 -24.35
C GLN A 193 -1.11 8.86 -23.95
N ASP A 194 0.08 8.35 -24.21
CA ASP A 194 0.48 6.97 -23.91
C ASP A 194 1.28 6.84 -22.61
N LEU A 195 1.63 7.95 -21.95
CA LEU A 195 2.28 7.91 -20.63
C LEU A 195 1.31 7.33 -19.59
N LEU A 196 1.82 6.48 -18.70
CA LEU A 196 1.01 5.96 -17.59
C LEU A 196 0.79 7.06 -16.56
N ALA A 197 -0.46 7.42 -16.33
CA ALA A 197 -0.92 8.28 -15.25
C ALA A 197 -1.67 7.45 -14.20
N ILE A 198 -1.82 7.99 -13.00
CA ILE A 198 -2.57 7.37 -11.92
C ILE A 198 -4.00 7.92 -11.86
N PHE A 199 -4.95 7.00 -11.71
CA PHE A 199 -6.38 7.29 -11.63
C PHE A 199 -6.95 6.70 -10.34
N ARG A 200 -7.93 7.40 -9.77
CA ARG A 200 -8.90 6.79 -8.87
C ARG A 200 -9.89 6.01 -9.72
N ASN A 201 -9.88 4.68 -9.60
CA ASN A 201 -10.88 3.82 -10.24
C ASN A 201 -12.06 3.65 -9.29
N LEU A 202 -13.24 4.10 -9.73
CA LEU A 202 -14.48 4.10 -8.96
C LEU A 202 -15.26 2.79 -9.10
N ARG A 203 -14.74 1.83 -9.85
CA ARG A 203 -15.28 0.46 -9.91
C ARG A 203 -14.50 -0.43 -8.96
N PRO A 204 -15.16 -1.47 -8.40
CA PRO A 204 -14.46 -2.50 -7.66
C PRO A 204 -13.29 -3.05 -8.48
N PRO A 205 -12.14 -3.35 -7.86
CA PRO A 205 -11.04 -4.00 -8.57
C PRO A 205 -11.51 -5.35 -9.16
N PRO A 206 -10.96 -5.79 -10.31
CA PRO A 206 -11.21 -7.13 -10.81
C PRO A 206 -10.96 -8.15 -9.69
N THR A 207 -11.91 -9.04 -9.47
CA THR A 207 -12.05 -9.87 -8.27
C THR A 207 -10.73 -10.47 -7.76
N GLY A 208 -10.44 -10.26 -6.48
CA GLY A 208 -9.32 -10.90 -5.76
C GLY A 208 -8.37 -9.90 -5.12
N ILE A 209 -8.16 -8.72 -5.69
CA ILE A 209 -7.14 -7.80 -5.17
C ILE A 209 -7.61 -7.13 -3.87
N LYS A 210 -7.30 -7.74 -2.72
CA LYS A 210 -7.32 -7.11 -1.39
C LYS A 210 -5.94 -6.52 -1.14
N ILE A 211 -5.69 -5.32 -1.62
CA ILE A 211 -4.50 -4.57 -1.17
C ILE A 211 -4.89 -3.88 0.12
N TYR A 212 -4.13 -4.17 1.18
CA TYR A 212 -4.20 -3.62 2.55
C TYR A 212 -5.19 -4.33 3.51
N GLU A 213 -4.69 -4.68 4.71
CA GLU A 213 -5.13 -5.81 5.55
C GLU A 213 -6.37 -5.61 6.45
N ASN A 214 -7.02 -6.76 6.71
CA ASN A 214 -7.76 -7.26 7.88
C ASN A 214 -9.16 -6.76 8.29
N ILE A 215 -10.01 -7.79 8.35
CA ILE A 215 -11.42 -7.89 8.71
C ILE A 215 -11.50 -8.15 10.22
N TRP A 216 -12.29 -7.36 10.94
CA TRP A 216 -12.83 -7.76 12.25
C TRP A 216 -14.35 -7.56 12.22
N VAL A 217 -15.10 -8.55 12.71
CA VAL A 217 -16.55 -8.48 12.98
C VAL A 217 -16.74 -8.57 14.49
N ASP A 218 -17.59 -7.68 15.03
CA ASP A 218 -18.04 -7.68 16.43
C ASP A 218 -19.39 -8.42 16.55
N ILE A 219 -19.52 -9.33 17.54
CA ILE A 219 -20.72 -10.18 17.75
C ILE A 219 -21.27 -9.93 19.17
N LYS A 220 -22.60 -9.87 19.37
CA LYS A 220 -23.23 -9.58 20.68
C LYS A 220 -23.76 -10.83 21.39
N TYR A 221 -23.97 -10.70 22.70
CA TYR A 221 -24.35 -11.81 23.58
C TYR A 221 -25.72 -12.42 23.19
N ARG A 222 -25.71 -13.73 22.90
CA ARG A 222 -26.81 -14.60 22.39
C ARG A 222 -27.05 -14.59 20.89
N ASP A 223 -26.16 -13.97 20.12
CA ASP A 223 -26.00 -14.32 18.71
C ASP A 223 -25.47 -15.77 18.60
N GLN A 224 -25.86 -16.47 17.54
CA GLN A 224 -25.39 -17.83 17.31
C GLN A 224 -23.89 -17.86 16.94
N PHE A 225 -23.23 -18.95 17.36
CA PHE A 225 -21.79 -19.18 17.27
C PHE A 225 -21.24 -19.09 15.82
N PRO A 226 -20.14 -18.37 15.55
CA PRO A 226 -19.39 -18.43 14.31
C PRO A 226 -18.22 -19.40 14.50
N ASN A 227 -18.33 -20.58 13.93
CA ASN A 227 -17.43 -21.68 14.32
C ASN A 227 -16.01 -21.59 13.70
N LEU A 228 -15.63 -20.41 13.15
CA LEU A 228 -14.49 -20.10 12.27
C LEU A 228 -14.24 -21.13 11.17
N PRO A 229 -14.71 -20.94 9.92
CA PRO A 229 -14.10 -21.83 8.93
C PRO A 229 -13.87 -21.27 7.53
N ILE A 230 -12.65 -21.53 7.05
CA ILE A 230 -12.40 -21.85 5.65
C ILE A 230 -13.38 -22.94 5.21
N GLN A 231 -14.04 -22.77 4.07
CA GLN A 231 -15.03 -23.72 3.53
C GLN A 231 -14.41 -25.05 3.10
N ALA A 232 -15.16 -26.14 3.27
CA ALA A 232 -14.89 -27.41 2.59
C ALA A 232 -15.20 -27.28 1.09
N ASP A 233 -14.15 -27.08 0.30
CA ASP A 233 -13.73 -27.95 -0.82
C ASP A 233 -12.73 -27.24 -1.78
N ASN A 234 -12.10 -26.11 -1.40
CA ASN A 234 -11.01 -25.48 -2.17
C ASN A 234 -11.20 -25.48 -3.71
N ARG A 235 -12.45 -25.34 -4.16
CA ARG A 235 -12.85 -25.46 -5.57
C ARG A 235 -13.70 -24.26 -5.97
N THR A 236 -13.44 -23.83 -7.19
CA THR A 236 -14.04 -22.69 -7.88
C THR A 236 -15.54 -22.93 -8.13
N LEU A 237 -16.40 -22.07 -7.57
CA LEU A 237 -17.83 -22.06 -7.87
C LEU A 237 -18.10 -21.18 -9.10
N LYS A 238 -18.67 -21.76 -10.15
CA LYS A 238 -19.04 -21.09 -11.41
C LYS A 238 -20.18 -20.09 -11.20
N GLN A 239 -20.13 -18.95 -11.89
CA GLN A 239 -21.32 -18.13 -12.17
C GLN A 239 -22.18 -18.82 -13.25
N GLU A 240 -23.46 -18.44 -13.36
CA GLU A 240 -24.45 -19.01 -14.30
C GLU A 240 -24.08 -18.84 -15.79
N ASP A 241 -23.06 -18.03 -16.12
CA ASP A 241 -22.51 -17.87 -17.48
C ASP A 241 -21.22 -18.67 -17.74
N GLY A 242 -20.73 -19.41 -16.75
CA GLY A 242 -19.59 -20.30 -16.88
C GLY A 242 -18.21 -19.63 -16.89
N THR A 243 -18.07 -18.34 -16.57
CA THR A 243 -16.76 -17.68 -16.51
C THR A 243 -16.22 -17.51 -15.09
N MET A 244 -14.93 -17.81 -14.89
CA MET A 244 -14.20 -17.60 -13.64
C MET A 244 -12.84 -17.00 -13.95
N MET A 245 -12.51 -15.86 -13.32
CA MET A 245 -11.14 -15.32 -13.29
C MET A 245 -10.83 -14.93 -11.84
N ALA A 246 -10.42 -15.90 -11.03
CA ALA A 246 -9.68 -15.57 -9.81
C ALA A 246 -8.32 -14.98 -10.27
N GLN A 247 -8.05 -13.72 -9.94
CA GLN A 247 -6.80 -13.09 -10.32
C GLN A 247 -5.69 -13.52 -9.35
N TYR A 248 -4.84 -14.44 -9.80
CA TYR A 248 -3.64 -14.86 -9.07
C TYR A 248 -2.57 -13.77 -9.09
N ILE A 249 -1.87 -13.61 -7.97
CA ILE A 249 -0.80 -12.63 -7.78
C ILE A 249 0.54 -13.29 -8.08
N TYR A 250 1.22 -12.79 -9.11
CA TYR A 250 2.57 -13.22 -9.54
C TYR A 250 3.65 -12.20 -9.17
N GLU A 251 3.34 -11.18 -8.37
CA GLU A 251 4.28 -10.14 -7.93
C GLU A 251 4.62 -10.30 -6.44
N ASN A 252 5.86 -9.94 -6.07
CA ASN A 252 6.26 -9.94 -4.66
C ASN A 252 5.48 -8.83 -3.93
N ILE A 253 4.83 -9.17 -2.81
CA ILE A 253 4.09 -8.18 -2.01
C ILE A 253 5.01 -7.58 -0.96
N TRP A 254 5.27 -6.28 -1.09
CA TRP A 254 6.15 -5.53 -0.21
C TRP A 254 5.37 -4.52 0.62
N VAL A 255 5.27 -4.78 1.92
CA VAL A 255 4.65 -3.85 2.87
C VAL A 255 5.67 -2.79 3.28
N ASP A 256 5.32 -1.52 3.09
CA ASP A 256 6.08 -0.39 3.65
C ASP A 256 5.83 -0.26 5.14
N ILE A 257 6.89 -0.20 5.94
CA ILE A 257 6.80 -0.19 7.40
C ILE A 257 7.95 0.62 8.01
N LYS A 258 7.78 1.15 9.22
CA LYS A 258 8.85 1.78 9.99
C LYS A 258 9.28 0.91 11.17
N TYR A 259 10.51 1.13 11.61
CA TYR A 259 11.02 0.52 12.83
C TYR A 259 10.08 0.77 14.02
N ARG A 260 9.73 -0.30 14.75
CA ARG A 260 8.75 -0.34 15.86
C ARG A 260 7.28 -0.11 15.49
N ASP A 261 6.90 -0.10 14.22
CA ASP A 261 5.49 -0.23 13.82
C ASP A 261 4.93 -1.61 14.22
N GLN A 262 3.62 -1.78 14.12
CA GLN A 262 2.98 -3.07 14.38
C GLN A 262 3.49 -4.13 13.40
N PHE A 263 3.85 -5.32 13.90
CA PHE A 263 4.32 -6.41 13.06
C PHE A 263 3.22 -6.86 12.06
N PRO A 264 3.51 -6.98 10.75
CA PRO A 264 2.51 -7.23 9.73
C PRO A 264 2.08 -8.70 9.68
N ASN A 265 0.99 -8.99 8.97
CA ASN A 265 0.53 -10.37 8.79
C ASN A 265 1.21 -11.05 7.60
N LEU A 266 1.21 -12.39 7.65
CA LEU A 266 1.76 -13.26 6.62
C LEU A 266 3.19 -12.93 6.13
N PRO A 267 4.14 -12.52 7.01
CA PRO A 267 5.51 -12.27 6.57
C PRO A 267 6.23 -13.56 6.18
N ILE A 268 7.10 -13.50 5.17
CA ILE A 268 7.87 -14.66 4.72
C ILE A 268 8.98 -14.98 5.73
N GLN A 269 8.85 -16.14 6.38
CA GLN A 269 9.80 -16.65 7.35
C GLN A 269 11.01 -17.32 6.68
N ALA A 270 12.19 -17.12 7.27
CA ALA A 270 13.42 -17.78 6.89
C ALA A 270 13.28 -19.31 7.00
N ASP A 271 13.46 -20.02 5.89
CA ASP A 271 13.40 -21.48 5.79
C ASP A 271 12.14 -22.13 6.40
N ASN A 272 11.06 -21.35 6.53
CA ASN A 272 9.81 -21.76 7.20
C ASN A 272 10.03 -22.39 8.59
N ARG A 273 11.09 -21.97 9.31
CA ARG A 273 11.43 -22.47 10.64
C ARG A 273 12.11 -21.43 11.50
N THR A 274 12.30 -21.75 12.77
CA THR A 274 13.15 -20.96 13.64
C THR A 274 14.63 -21.23 13.35
N LEU A 275 15.45 -20.18 13.48
CA LEU A 275 16.88 -20.20 13.24
C LEU A 275 17.63 -20.17 14.58
N LYS A 276 18.74 -20.92 14.66
CA LYS A 276 19.59 -20.96 15.86
C LYS A 276 20.31 -19.62 16.05
N GLN A 277 20.17 -19.03 17.23
CA GLN A 277 20.84 -17.80 17.65
C GLN A 277 22.17 -18.09 18.37
N GLU A 278 22.95 -17.04 18.66
CA GLU A 278 24.26 -17.16 19.31
C GLU A 278 24.16 -17.69 20.75
N ASP A 279 23.13 -17.30 21.49
CA ASP A 279 22.84 -17.78 22.85
C ASP A 279 22.23 -19.20 22.87
N GLY A 280 22.12 -19.85 21.71
CA GLY A 280 21.53 -21.17 21.54
C GLY A 280 20.00 -21.18 21.49
N THR A 281 19.34 -20.03 21.63
CA THR A 281 17.88 -19.93 21.46
C THR A 281 17.48 -20.05 19.99
N MET A 282 16.18 -20.26 19.76
CA MET A 282 15.60 -20.40 18.42
C MET A 282 14.65 -19.23 18.16
N MET A 283 14.83 -18.53 17.05
CA MET A 283 14.03 -17.34 16.71
C MET A 283 13.53 -17.41 15.27
N ALA A 284 12.27 -17.04 15.05
CA ALA A 284 11.74 -16.79 13.70
C ALA A 284 12.29 -15.46 13.18
N GLN A 285 12.83 -15.47 11.96
CA GLN A 285 13.34 -14.29 11.27
C GLN A 285 12.61 -14.14 9.94
N TYR A 286 12.27 -12.91 9.56
CA TYR A 286 11.42 -12.63 8.41
C TYR A 286 12.11 -11.70 7.42
N VAL A 287 11.80 -11.87 6.14
CA VAL A 287 12.46 -11.16 5.04
C VAL A 287 12.12 -9.67 5.06
N ALA A 288 13.17 -8.86 5.17
CA ALA A 288 13.09 -7.41 5.12
C ALA A 288 14.06 -6.85 4.06
N LEU A 289 13.73 -5.69 3.50
CA LEU A 289 14.51 -4.96 2.51
C LEU A 289 14.66 -3.50 2.96
N TRP A 290 15.89 -3.02 2.96
CA TRP A 290 16.25 -1.64 3.23
C TRP A 290 17.11 -1.07 2.12
N TYR A 291 17.35 0.23 2.14
CA TYR A 291 18.24 0.90 1.20
C TYR A 291 19.31 1.67 1.97
N LYS A 292 20.57 1.47 1.61
CA LYS A 292 21.71 2.20 2.20
C LYS A 292 22.63 2.69 1.09
N HIS A 293 22.80 4.00 1.02
CA HIS A 293 23.61 4.66 -0.02
C HIS A 293 23.20 4.22 -1.43
N GLY A 294 21.90 4.15 -1.69
CA GLY A 294 21.32 3.73 -2.97
C GLY A 294 21.34 2.23 -3.26
N ASN A 295 21.91 1.39 -2.38
CA ASN A 295 21.98 -0.05 -2.57
C ASN A 295 20.83 -0.74 -1.84
N PRO A 296 20.12 -1.70 -2.48
CA PRO A 296 19.18 -2.56 -1.78
C PRO A 296 19.93 -3.54 -0.88
N VAL A 297 19.48 -3.66 0.36
CA VAL A 297 20.10 -4.51 1.39
C VAL A 297 19.01 -5.36 2.02
N PHE A 298 19.05 -6.67 1.80
CA PHE A 298 18.18 -7.59 2.52
C PHE A 298 18.67 -7.76 3.97
N GLY A 299 17.71 -7.99 4.86
CA GLY A 299 17.98 -8.20 6.27
C GLY A 299 16.89 -9.04 6.90
N ARG A 300 16.85 -8.98 8.23
CA ARG A 300 15.83 -9.68 9.03
C ARG A 300 14.96 -8.68 9.77
N ALA A 301 13.68 -8.99 9.84
CA ALA A 301 12.74 -8.41 10.79
C ALA A 301 12.18 -9.49 11.71
N TYR A 302 11.74 -9.10 12.91
CA TYR A 302 11.12 -9.98 13.90
C TYR A 302 10.33 -9.14 14.93
N PRO A 303 9.29 -9.70 15.57
CA PRO A 303 8.53 -8.96 16.58
C PRO A 303 9.29 -8.91 17.92
N ASP A 304 9.22 -7.78 18.61
CA ASP A 304 9.53 -7.71 20.03
C ASP A 304 8.36 -8.25 20.89
N HIS A 305 8.54 -8.27 22.21
CA HIS A 305 7.53 -8.76 23.16
C HIS A 305 6.21 -7.97 23.11
N ALA A 306 6.21 -6.75 22.56
CA ALA A 306 5.02 -5.92 22.39
C ALA A 306 4.42 -6.05 20.97
N GLY A 307 4.90 -6.97 20.15
CA GLY A 307 4.47 -7.15 18.77
C GLY A 307 4.92 -6.01 17.85
N LYS A 308 5.93 -5.24 18.25
CA LYS A 308 6.52 -4.18 17.42
C LYS A 308 7.67 -4.72 16.60
N VAL A 309 7.79 -4.26 15.37
CA VAL A 309 8.84 -4.75 14.47
C VAL A 309 10.21 -4.24 14.89
N LEU A 310 11.14 -5.17 15.10
CA LEU A 310 12.58 -4.92 15.12
C LEU A 310 13.15 -5.37 13.77
N ALA A 311 14.25 -4.75 13.36
CA ALA A 311 14.91 -5.08 12.11
C ALA A 311 16.43 -4.98 12.25
N ASN A 312 17.16 -5.68 11.39
CA ASN A 312 18.61 -5.71 11.41
C ASN A 312 19.17 -5.92 9.99
N PHE A 313 20.07 -5.02 9.59
CA PHE A 313 20.70 -5.00 8.27
C PHE A 313 22.22 -4.89 8.41
N GLY A 314 22.94 -5.74 7.67
CA GLY A 314 24.41 -5.70 7.57
C GLY A 314 24.82 -5.21 6.19
N TRP A 315 25.56 -4.10 6.13
CA TRP A 315 26.09 -3.57 4.87
C TRP A 315 27.27 -2.64 5.12
N ASP A 316 28.28 -2.76 4.27
CA ASP A 316 29.48 -1.91 4.23
C ASP A 316 30.21 -1.84 5.58
N GLY A 317 30.47 -3.01 6.16
CA GLY A 317 31.14 -3.18 7.45
C GLY A 317 30.28 -2.87 8.68
N GLN A 318 29.05 -2.40 8.51
CA GLN A 318 28.20 -1.91 9.59
C GLN A 318 26.97 -2.79 9.84
N GLU A 319 26.63 -2.94 11.12
CA GLU A 319 25.29 -3.37 11.56
C GLU A 319 24.39 -2.13 11.75
N ASN A 320 23.13 -2.24 11.32
CA ASN A 320 22.10 -1.22 11.54
C ASN A 320 20.91 -1.97 12.14
N ALA A 321 20.57 -1.68 13.38
CA ALA A 321 19.68 -2.50 14.21
C ALA A 321 18.81 -1.67 15.18
N GLY A 322 18.84 -0.34 15.06
CA GLY A 322 18.12 0.58 15.92
C GLY A 322 17.16 1.49 15.16
N PRO A 323 16.68 2.56 15.84
CA PRO A 323 15.73 3.52 15.26
C PRO A 323 16.22 4.21 13.98
N GLU A 324 17.52 4.24 13.72
CA GLU A 324 18.12 4.77 12.50
C GLU A 324 17.69 4.03 11.22
N ILE A 325 17.14 2.81 11.35
CA ILE A 325 16.58 2.05 10.23
C ILE A 325 15.44 2.82 9.56
N GLY A 326 14.65 3.60 10.31
CA GLY A 326 13.53 4.37 9.77
C GLY A 326 12.55 3.49 9.00
N SER A 327 12.26 3.88 7.76
CA SER A 327 11.42 3.11 6.83
C SER A 327 12.19 1.96 6.20
N PHE A 328 11.52 0.82 6.07
CA PHE A 328 12.00 -0.35 5.32
C PHE A 328 10.79 -1.11 4.77
N GLN A 329 11.03 -2.24 4.10
CA GLN A 329 9.98 -3.03 3.47
C GLN A 329 10.02 -4.46 3.99
N MET A 330 8.87 -5.09 4.19
CA MET A 330 8.76 -6.51 4.53
C MET A 330 8.08 -7.29 3.41
N LEU A 331 8.60 -8.47 3.10
CA LEU A 331 8.00 -9.37 2.11
C LEU A 331 6.91 -10.20 2.77
N THR A 332 5.70 -10.14 2.23
CA THR A 332 4.54 -10.90 2.73
C THR A 332 3.97 -11.81 1.64
N LEU A 333 3.24 -12.83 2.08
CA LEU A 333 2.43 -13.66 1.19
C LEU A 333 1.16 -12.92 0.77
N PRO A 334 0.64 -13.19 -0.44
CA PRO A 334 -0.70 -12.77 -0.79
C PRO A 334 -1.74 -13.39 0.16
N PRO A 335 -2.95 -12.81 0.24
CA PRO A 335 -4.05 -13.45 0.94
C PRO A 335 -4.24 -14.90 0.44
N PRO A 336 -4.54 -15.85 1.34
CA PRO A 336 -4.76 -17.24 0.97
C PRO A 336 -5.75 -17.42 -0.19
N GLY A 337 -5.37 -18.21 -1.19
CA GLY A 337 -6.15 -18.47 -2.39
C GLY A 337 -5.87 -17.52 -3.57
N GLN A 338 -4.90 -16.62 -3.43
CA GLN A 338 -4.47 -15.67 -4.47
C GLN A 338 -3.02 -15.89 -4.90
N GLU A 339 -2.38 -16.94 -4.41
CA GLU A 339 -1.01 -17.30 -4.75
C GLU A 339 -0.91 -17.67 -6.23
N GLY A 340 -0.24 -16.84 -7.05
CA GLY A 340 0.14 -17.21 -8.41
C GLY A 340 1.51 -17.90 -8.49
N MET A 341 2.27 -17.86 -7.40
CA MET A 341 3.65 -18.34 -7.33
C MET A 341 3.93 -18.94 -5.96
N GLU A 342 4.92 -19.83 -5.90
CA GLU A 342 5.41 -20.49 -4.69
C GLU A 342 6.76 -19.92 -4.28
N TYR A 343 6.97 -19.75 -2.98
CA TYR A 343 8.29 -19.41 -2.43
C TYR A 343 8.98 -20.64 -1.87
N LYS A 344 10.30 -20.75 -2.12
CA LYS A 344 11.12 -21.85 -1.63
C LYS A 344 12.52 -21.39 -1.25
N TRP A 345 13.03 -21.87 -0.13
CA TRP A 345 14.44 -21.69 0.23
C TRP A 345 15.27 -22.81 -0.39
N LEU A 346 16.27 -22.44 -1.19
CA LEU A 346 17.14 -23.38 -1.91
C LEU A 346 18.60 -22.99 -1.71
N PRO A 347 19.55 -23.94 -1.69
CA PRO A 347 20.96 -23.62 -1.81
C PRO A 347 21.21 -22.77 -3.07
N TYR A 348 22.02 -21.72 -2.96
CA TYR A 348 22.27 -20.78 -4.07
C TYR A 348 22.76 -21.49 -5.34
N ASN A 349 23.61 -22.52 -5.20
CA ASN A 349 24.09 -23.33 -6.32
C ASN A 349 23.02 -24.21 -7.00
N GLN A 350 21.83 -24.32 -6.42
CA GLN A 350 20.66 -25.02 -6.96
C GLN A 350 19.56 -24.06 -7.45
N ALA A 351 19.73 -22.74 -7.27
CA ALA A 351 18.76 -21.71 -7.63
C ALA A 351 18.86 -21.27 -9.11
N ASN A 352 18.99 -22.23 -10.03
CA ASN A 352 19.18 -21.99 -11.47
C ASN A 352 18.14 -22.69 -12.37
N GLY A 353 17.15 -23.36 -11.76
CA GLY A 353 16.09 -24.09 -12.45
C GLY A 353 14.77 -23.33 -12.53
N ALA A 354 13.65 -24.03 -12.30
CA ALA A 354 12.30 -23.46 -12.28
C ALA A 354 12.13 -22.40 -11.17
N PHE A 355 12.82 -22.59 -10.04
CA PHE A 355 12.87 -21.61 -8.96
C PHE A 355 14.09 -20.72 -9.14
N LYS A 356 13.86 -19.40 -9.21
CA LYS A 356 14.89 -18.38 -9.32
C LYS A 356 14.92 -17.51 -8.06
N PRO A 357 16.08 -16.96 -7.66
CA PRO A 357 16.16 -16.09 -6.51
C PRO A 357 15.19 -14.91 -6.59
N VAL A 358 14.50 -14.64 -5.49
CA VAL A 358 13.85 -13.34 -5.26
C VAL A 358 14.98 -12.32 -5.17
N HIS A 359 14.96 -11.30 -6.03
CA HIS A 359 16.04 -10.33 -6.07
C HIS A 359 15.55 -8.89 -6.26
N VAL A 360 16.35 -7.96 -5.76
CA VAL A 360 16.24 -6.52 -6.03
C VAL A 360 17.63 -6.03 -6.41
N GLY A 361 17.79 -5.62 -7.67
CA GLY A 361 19.12 -5.45 -8.27
C GLY A 361 19.91 -6.75 -8.20
N ASP A 362 21.17 -6.66 -7.77
CA ASP A 362 22.09 -7.79 -7.61
C ASP A 362 21.99 -8.49 -6.25
N ASN A 363 20.95 -8.20 -5.46
CA ASN A 363 20.84 -8.66 -4.08
C ASN A 363 19.63 -9.60 -3.89
N ALA A 364 19.74 -10.57 -2.98
CA ALA A 364 18.67 -11.49 -2.60
C ALA A 364 18.66 -11.85 -1.10
N PRO A 365 17.51 -12.24 -0.53
CA PRO A 365 17.43 -12.77 0.83
C PRO A 365 18.21 -14.07 0.97
N CYS A 366 19.06 -14.17 1.99
CA CYS A 366 19.94 -15.32 2.20
C CYS A 366 20.11 -15.64 3.68
N ILE A 367 20.17 -16.92 4.04
CA ILE A 367 20.44 -17.39 5.40
C ILE A 367 21.93 -17.74 5.50
N LEU A 368 22.67 -16.92 6.25
CA LEU A 368 24.05 -17.19 6.59
C LEU A 368 24.10 -18.21 7.73
N LYS A 369 25.08 -19.09 7.69
CA LYS A 369 25.38 -20.02 8.78
C LYS A 369 26.87 -19.96 9.10
N ASP A 370 27.22 -19.64 10.34
CA ASP A 370 28.61 -19.61 10.78
C ASP A 370 29.11 -21.00 11.23
N ALA A 371 30.41 -21.08 11.57
CA ALA A 371 31.07 -22.33 11.96
C ALA A 371 30.50 -22.93 13.25
N GLN A 372 29.88 -22.12 14.11
CA GLN A 372 29.21 -22.51 15.35
C GLN A 372 27.75 -22.95 15.10
N GLY A 373 27.30 -22.86 13.84
CA GLY A 373 25.98 -23.22 13.38
C GLY A 373 24.92 -22.18 13.70
N VAL A 374 25.29 -20.96 14.07
CA VAL A 374 24.35 -19.84 14.25
C VAL A 374 23.89 -19.38 12.89
N GLU A 375 22.60 -19.11 12.78
CA GLU A 375 21.91 -18.80 11.52
C GLU A 375 21.33 -17.40 11.56
N ARG A 376 21.60 -16.62 10.51
CA ARG A 376 21.17 -15.22 10.40
C ARG A 376 20.65 -14.96 8.99
N LEU A 377 19.39 -14.53 8.90
CA LEU A 377 18.84 -14.00 7.65
C LEU A 377 19.47 -12.63 7.35
N GLY A 378 19.90 -12.47 6.11
CA GLY A 378 20.59 -11.30 5.59
C GLY A 378 20.54 -11.23 4.06
N ASN A 379 21.63 -10.78 3.47
CA ASN A 379 21.74 -10.39 2.07
C ASN A 379 22.81 -11.18 1.34
N LEU A 380 22.49 -11.73 0.18
CA LEU A 380 23.47 -12.22 -0.80
C LEU A 380 23.55 -11.24 -1.96
N ASN A 381 24.74 -10.72 -2.24
CA ASN A 381 25.04 -9.97 -3.46
C ASN A 381 25.71 -10.89 -4.48
N PHE A 382 25.06 -11.12 -5.61
CA PHE A 382 25.54 -12.06 -6.64
C PHE A 382 26.79 -11.55 -7.34
N LYS A 383 26.86 -10.24 -7.62
CA LYS A 383 27.99 -9.62 -8.33
C LYS A 383 29.28 -9.64 -7.51
N MET A 384 29.14 -9.50 -6.20
CA MET A 384 30.25 -9.54 -5.26
C MET A 384 30.55 -10.95 -4.72
N GLU A 385 29.68 -11.92 -5.02
CA GLU A 385 29.67 -13.24 -4.37
C GLU A 385 29.85 -13.15 -2.85
N LYS A 386 29.10 -12.23 -2.24
CA LYS A 386 29.18 -11.88 -0.80
C LYS A 386 27.82 -12.03 -0.14
N ALA A 387 27.72 -12.93 0.83
CA ALA A 387 26.63 -12.96 1.79
C ALA A 387 26.98 -12.11 3.02
N SER A 388 25.99 -11.42 3.59
CA SER A 388 26.17 -10.46 4.67
C SER A 388 24.98 -10.40 5.61
N ALA A 389 25.23 -10.24 6.92
CA ALA A 389 24.20 -9.98 7.93
C ALA A 389 24.76 -9.11 9.06
N GLY A 390 23.93 -8.25 9.65
CA GLY A 390 24.33 -7.42 10.79
C GLY A 390 24.37 -8.24 12.08
N PHE A 391 25.48 -8.13 12.80
CA PHE A 391 25.67 -8.75 14.11
C PHE A 391 26.82 -8.11 14.92
N GLY A 392 26.59 -7.85 16.21
CA GLY A 392 27.66 -7.47 17.15
C GLY A 392 28.37 -6.15 16.79
N GLY A 393 27.63 -5.20 16.25
CA GLY A 393 28.10 -3.89 15.77
C GLY A 393 28.77 -3.93 14.39
N LYS A 394 28.79 -5.08 13.70
CA LYS A 394 29.51 -5.26 12.44
C LYS A 394 28.68 -5.99 11.38
N GLU A 395 29.09 -5.82 10.12
CA GLU A 395 28.66 -6.71 9.04
C GLU A 395 29.46 -8.02 9.14
N GLN A 396 28.79 -9.13 9.38
CA GLN A 396 29.38 -10.46 9.19
C GLN A 396 29.22 -10.88 7.74
N THR A 397 30.30 -11.44 7.17
CA THR A 397 30.35 -11.74 5.74
C THR A 397 30.84 -13.16 5.46
N ILE A 398 30.28 -13.77 4.42
CA ILE A 398 30.79 -15.00 3.79
C ILE A 398 31.01 -14.66 2.31
N THR A 399 32.19 -14.98 1.77
CA THR A 399 32.58 -14.63 0.40
C THR A 399 33.06 -15.84 -0.39
N GLY A 400 32.98 -15.74 -1.73
CA GLY A 400 33.51 -16.76 -2.64
C GLY A 400 32.69 -18.04 -2.61
N PRO A 401 33.28 -19.22 -2.94
CA PRO A 401 32.51 -20.45 -3.19
C PRO A 401 31.60 -20.92 -2.04
N ALA A 402 31.90 -20.51 -0.80
CA ALA A 402 31.10 -20.84 0.37
C ALA A 402 29.66 -20.30 0.28
N VAL A 403 29.43 -19.20 -0.46
CA VAL A 403 28.07 -18.64 -0.63
C VAL A 403 27.15 -19.58 -1.41
N GLY A 404 27.71 -20.47 -2.24
CA GLY A 404 26.95 -21.43 -3.04
C GLY A 404 26.07 -22.38 -2.23
N ASN A 405 26.45 -22.66 -0.97
CA ASN A 405 25.72 -23.58 -0.10
C ASN A 405 24.69 -22.89 0.80
N LEU A 406 24.64 -21.55 0.79
CA LEU A 406 23.70 -20.81 1.62
C LEU A 406 22.29 -20.89 1.02
N LEU A 407 21.29 -20.96 1.90
CA LEU A 407 19.90 -20.92 1.47
C LEU A 407 19.54 -19.51 1.01
N VAL A 408 18.96 -19.41 -0.18
CA VAL A 408 18.43 -18.17 -0.77
C VAL A 408 16.94 -18.33 -1.03
N LEU A 409 16.19 -17.25 -0.82
CA LEU A 409 14.76 -17.26 -1.13
C LEU A 409 14.57 -17.26 -2.65
N CYS A 410 13.82 -18.23 -3.16
CA CYS A 410 13.47 -18.37 -4.56
C CYS A 410 11.96 -18.35 -4.76
N ARG A 411 11.54 -18.11 -6.02
CA ARG A 411 10.16 -18.19 -6.49
C ARG A 411 10.08 -18.79 -7.90
N ASN A 412 8.94 -19.35 -8.29
CA ASN A 412 8.67 -19.89 -9.62
C ASN A 412 7.66 -19.08 -10.44
#